data_AF-A0A2G4HUS3-F1
#
_entry.id   AF-A0A2G4HUS3-F1
#
_cell.length_a   1.000
_cell.length_b   1.000
_cell.length_c   1.000
_cell.angle_alpha   90.00
_cell.angle_beta   90.00
_cell.angle_gamma   90.00
#
_symmetry.space_group_name_H-M   'P 1'
#
loop_
_entity.id
_entity.type
_entity.pdbx_description
1 polymer ?
#
loop_
_entity_poly.entity_id
_entity_poly.type
_entity_poly.pdbx_seq_one_letter_code
_entity_poly.pdbx_strand_id
1 'polypeptide(L)'
;MNELTSEQIAGEESGDKIVIYWEREYSTAIAPERLKLDFMPHRPLLSGMSLNEQRTVAVEGYKVIPDDCGPVRTVGQYGWLIRSPADCKIRRTTEGVKWQAPPILPEERILGYKSFSGTYVDLILNSGYPKLCCGIRFYYPKQVGLMMKDVPNHFYHYPDRTFFVWEGIKTQEYKRTPNMYEWLPDYDAFTSNFLLQLTKPTTIKRGDPIGIVVPVMLPKQFALEELKRP
;
A
#
# COMPACT_ATOMS: atom_id res chain seq x y z
N MET A 1 2.79 -35.84 37.10
CA MET A 1 1.83 -35.35 36.09
C MET A 1 0.86 -34.46 36.83
N ASN A 2 1.05 -33.13 36.73
CA ASN A 2 0.10 -32.17 37.29
C ASN A 2 -0.85 -31.79 36.17
N GLU A 3 -2.10 -32.25 36.27
CA GLU A 3 -3.19 -31.76 35.46
C GLU A 3 -3.46 -30.30 35.85
N LEU A 4 -3.34 -29.40 34.88
CA LEU A 4 -3.61 -27.98 35.07
C LEU A 4 -5.12 -27.76 35.02
N THR A 5 -5.66 -27.26 36.13
CA THR A 5 -7.05 -26.89 36.31
C THR A 5 -7.43 -25.69 35.44
N SER A 6 -8.71 -25.68 35.05
CA SER A 6 -9.41 -24.81 34.08
C SER A 6 -9.38 -23.29 34.34
N GLU A 7 -8.51 -22.81 35.22
CA GLU A 7 -8.31 -21.39 35.54
C GLU A 7 -7.02 -20.79 34.95
N GLN A 8 -6.25 -21.57 34.17
CA GLN A 8 -5.16 -21.05 33.33
C GLN A 8 -5.59 -20.68 31.90
N ILE A 9 -6.89 -20.78 31.60
CA ILE A 9 -7.49 -20.41 30.30
C ILE A 9 -8.34 -19.13 30.44
N ALA A 10 -8.15 -18.37 31.53
CA ALA A 10 -8.83 -17.10 31.73
C ALA A 10 -8.06 -15.96 31.03
N GLY A 11 -8.55 -15.56 29.86
CA GLY A 11 -8.64 -14.14 29.53
C GLY A 11 -7.58 -13.53 28.60
N GLU A 12 -7.42 -14.07 27.39
CA GLU A 12 -7.17 -13.22 26.22
C GLU A 12 -8.43 -13.27 25.34
N GLU A 13 -9.35 -12.31 25.55
CA GLU A 13 -10.42 -12.06 24.58
C GLU A 13 -9.77 -11.80 23.22
N SER A 14 -10.12 -12.62 22.22
CA SER A 14 -9.67 -12.42 20.84
C SER A 14 -10.26 -11.11 20.32
N GLY A 15 -9.54 -10.01 20.48
CA GLY A 15 -9.90 -8.75 19.85
C GLY A 15 -10.01 -8.93 18.33
N ASP A 16 -11.16 -8.58 17.76
CA ASP A 16 -11.53 -8.77 16.36
C ASP A 16 -10.40 -8.38 15.38
N LYS A 17 -9.83 -9.38 14.70
CA LYS A 17 -8.87 -9.18 13.63
C LYS A 17 -9.60 -8.60 12.41
N ILE A 18 -9.26 -7.38 12.01
CA ILE A 18 -9.81 -6.80 10.77
C ILE A 18 -9.09 -7.43 9.58
N VAL A 19 -9.86 -8.11 8.74
CA VAL A 19 -9.38 -8.76 7.53
C VAL A 19 -9.51 -7.82 6.33
N ILE A 20 -8.46 -7.73 5.51
CA ILE A 20 -8.47 -7.04 4.22
C ILE A 20 -8.21 -8.09 3.15
N TYR A 21 -9.13 -8.22 2.20
CA TYR A 21 -9.00 -9.14 1.07
C TYR A 21 -8.46 -8.41 -0.16
N TRP A 22 -7.89 -9.17 -1.10
CA TRP A 22 -7.46 -8.64 -2.38
C TRP A 22 -7.65 -9.67 -3.49
N GLU A 23 -7.74 -9.20 -4.73
CA GLU A 23 -7.77 -10.02 -5.93
C GLU A 23 -7.20 -9.28 -7.15
N ARG A 24 -7.02 -10.02 -8.25
CA ARG A 24 -6.50 -9.48 -9.51
C ARG A 24 -7.63 -9.06 -10.43
N GLU A 25 -7.62 -7.81 -10.88
CA GLU A 25 -8.42 -7.36 -12.03
C GLU A 25 -7.79 -7.79 -13.35
N TYR A 26 -6.45 -7.80 -13.42
CA TYR A 26 -5.70 -8.19 -14.61
C TYR A 26 -4.80 -9.39 -14.34
N SER A 27 -4.65 -10.29 -15.30
CA SER A 27 -3.77 -11.46 -15.20
C SER A 27 -2.29 -11.10 -15.03
N THR A 28 -1.88 -9.93 -15.52
CA THR A 28 -0.53 -9.37 -15.40
C THR A 28 -0.23 -8.75 -14.05
N ALA A 29 -1.27 -8.46 -13.24
CA ALA A 29 -1.14 -7.84 -11.93
C ALA A 29 -0.30 -8.71 -11.00
N ILE A 30 0.65 -8.08 -10.32
CA ILE A 30 1.54 -8.74 -9.36
C ILE A 30 0.86 -8.69 -7.99
N ALA A 31 0.95 -9.79 -7.23
CA ALA A 31 0.34 -9.85 -5.91
C ALA A 31 0.91 -8.74 -4.99
N PRO A 32 0.08 -8.12 -4.13
CA PRO A 32 0.59 -7.22 -3.09
C PRO A 32 1.60 -7.95 -2.21
N GLU A 33 2.76 -7.34 -2.02
CA GLU A 33 3.81 -7.89 -1.17
C GLU A 33 3.79 -7.21 0.20
N ARG A 34 4.08 -7.94 1.28
CA ARG A 34 4.31 -7.26 2.56
C ARG A 34 5.49 -6.31 2.41
N LEU A 35 5.33 -5.08 2.90
CA LEU A 35 6.41 -4.11 2.89
C LEU A 35 7.52 -4.57 3.82
N LYS A 36 8.59 -5.14 3.25
CA LYS A 36 9.84 -5.40 3.96
C LYS A 36 10.65 -4.12 3.93
N LEU A 37 10.41 -3.24 4.90
CA LEU A 37 11.40 -2.22 5.20
C LEU A 37 12.58 -2.95 5.86
N ASP A 38 13.80 -2.67 5.41
CA ASP A 38 15.01 -3.07 6.12
C ASP A 38 15.02 -2.33 7.46
N PHE A 39 14.29 -2.87 8.43
CA PHE A 39 14.44 -2.48 9.81
C PHE A 39 15.86 -2.88 10.21
N MET A 40 16.78 -1.92 10.18
CA MET A 40 18.05 -2.10 10.89
C MET A 40 17.69 -2.47 12.33
N PRO A 41 18.14 -3.63 12.83
CA PRO A 41 17.65 -4.17 14.09
C PRO A 41 17.92 -3.18 15.22
N HIS A 42 16.83 -2.79 15.89
CA HIS A 42 16.78 -2.11 17.18
C HIS A 42 17.71 -0.90 17.35
N ARG A 43 17.36 0.25 16.75
CA ARG A 43 17.61 1.52 17.47
C ARG A 43 16.68 1.56 18.68
N PRO A 44 17.20 1.85 19.88
CA PRO A 44 16.42 1.76 21.09
C PRO A 44 15.28 2.78 21.04
N LEU A 45 14.07 2.30 21.29
CA LEU A 45 12.87 3.12 21.39
C LEU A 45 13.06 4.14 22.52
N LEU A 46 13.07 5.44 22.20
CA LEU A 46 13.14 6.50 23.21
C LEU A 46 11.93 6.48 24.16
N SER A 47 10.82 5.83 23.76
CA SER A 47 9.62 5.69 24.58
C SER A 47 9.82 4.90 25.88
N GLY A 48 10.87 4.08 25.97
CA GLY A 48 11.25 3.36 27.20
C GLY A 48 12.35 4.04 28.02
N MET A 49 12.87 5.18 27.55
CA MET A 49 13.97 5.91 28.19
C MET A 49 13.45 7.05 29.06
N SER A 50 14.13 7.29 30.18
CA SER A 50 13.99 8.52 30.96
C SER A 50 14.44 9.73 30.16
N LEU A 51 13.97 10.93 30.54
CA LEU A 51 14.30 12.18 29.86
C LEU A 51 15.82 12.46 29.82
N ASN A 52 16.57 12.00 30.82
CA ASN A 52 18.02 12.16 30.86
C ASN A 52 18.71 11.22 29.85
N GLU A 53 18.27 9.97 29.73
CA GLU A 53 18.81 9.04 28.74
C GLU A 53 18.55 9.52 27.31
N GLN A 54 17.36 10.06 27.04
CA GLN A 54 17.04 10.67 25.75
C GLN A 54 17.97 11.85 25.42
N ARG A 55 18.28 12.69 26.41
CA ARG A 55 19.19 13.84 26.25
C ARG A 55 20.64 13.40 26.03
N THR A 56 21.11 12.40 26.78
CA THR A 56 22.46 11.85 26.60
C THR A 56 22.64 11.29 25.20
N VAL A 57 21.68 10.50 24.72
CA VAL A 57 21.68 9.95 23.36
C VAL A 57 21.68 11.07 22.31
N ALA A 58 20.88 12.13 22.48
CA ALA A 58 20.88 13.29 21.58
C ALA A 58 22.23 14.03 21.52
N VAL A 59 22.96 14.11 22.63
CA VAL A 59 24.29 14.77 22.72
C VAL A 59 25.39 13.90 22.10
N GLU A 60 25.26 12.58 22.11
CA GLU A 60 26.20 11.63 21.48
C GLU A 60 26.11 11.59 19.93
N GLY A 61 25.36 12.51 19.32
CA GLY A 61 25.21 12.59 17.86
C GLY A 61 24.10 11.69 17.31
N TYR A 62 23.11 11.33 18.13
CA TYR A 62 21.93 10.61 17.67
C TYR A 62 21.15 11.41 16.63
N LYS A 63 21.31 11.00 15.37
CA LYS A 63 20.53 11.52 14.26
C LYS A 63 19.21 10.76 14.20
N VAL A 64 18.11 11.46 14.49
CA VAL A 64 16.76 10.96 14.19
C VAL A 64 16.69 10.70 12.69
N ILE A 65 16.50 9.44 12.30
CA ILE A 65 16.27 9.05 10.91
C ILE A 65 14.75 8.88 10.77
N PRO A 66 14.13 9.29 9.64
CA PRO A 66 12.68 9.17 9.46
C PRO A 66 12.08 7.78 9.77
N ASP A 67 12.90 6.72 9.74
CA ASP A 67 12.60 5.34 10.17
C ASP A 67 12.20 5.17 11.64
N ASP A 68 12.54 6.13 12.50
CA ASP A 68 12.21 6.06 13.93
C ASP A 68 10.74 6.46 14.22
N CYS A 69 9.98 6.92 13.22
CA CYS A 69 8.62 7.39 13.45
C CYS A 69 7.61 6.22 13.46
N GLY A 70 6.73 6.18 14.48
CA GLY A 70 5.64 5.20 14.61
C GLY A 70 4.84 4.92 13.32
N PRO A 71 4.57 5.93 12.46
CA PRO A 71 3.98 5.71 11.15
C PRO A 71 4.72 4.71 10.25
N VAL A 72 6.05 4.71 10.23
CA VAL A 72 6.86 3.77 9.41
C VAL A 72 6.70 2.33 9.90
N ARG A 73 6.61 2.14 11.22
CA ARG A 73 6.38 0.81 11.83
C ARG A 73 4.99 0.27 11.52
N THR A 74 3.96 1.10 11.67
CA THR A 74 2.58 0.76 11.29
C THR A 74 2.50 0.41 9.80
N VAL A 75 3.20 1.17 8.96
CA VAL A 75 3.27 0.93 7.51
C VAL A 75 4.03 -0.36 7.17
N GLY A 76 5.12 -0.70 7.87
CA GLY A 76 5.84 -1.95 7.66
C GLY A 76 5.06 -3.19 8.14
N GLN A 77 4.26 -3.05 9.19
CA GLN A 77 3.43 -4.15 9.72
C GLN A 77 2.15 -4.39 8.92
N TYR A 78 1.54 -3.32 8.40
CA TYR A 78 0.21 -3.38 7.79
C TYR A 78 0.15 -2.91 6.33
N GLY A 79 1.24 -2.41 5.78
CA GLY A 79 1.32 -1.93 4.41
C GLY A 79 1.68 -3.02 3.42
N TRP A 80 1.13 -2.89 2.21
CA TRP A 80 1.45 -3.73 1.08
C TRP A 80 2.10 -2.92 -0.03
N LEU A 81 3.27 -3.39 -0.48
CA LEU A 81 3.96 -2.88 -1.65
C LEU A 81 3.22 -3.30 -2.91
N ILE A 82 2.93 -2.31 -3.76
CA ILE A 82 2.30 -2.50 -5.06
C ILE A 82 3.35 -2.28 -6.14
N ARG A 83 3.42 -3.23 -7.07
CA ARG A 83 4.39 -3.24 -8.18
C ARG A 83 3.71 -2.96 -9.51
N SER A 84 4.51 -2.47 -10.46
CA SER A 84 4.06 -2.22 -11.81
C SER A 84 3.66 -3.54 -12.49
N PRO A 85 2.47 -3.63 -13.10
CA PRO A 85 2.07 -4.82 -13.84
C PRO A 85 2.72 -4.90 -15.23
N ALA A 86 3.29 -3.79 -15.75
CA ALA A 86 3.79 -3.71 -17.11
C ALA A 86 4.93 -2.69 -17.29
N ASP A 87 5.66 -2.83 -18.40
CA ASP A 87 6.64 -1.86 -18.85
C ASP A 87 5.95 -0.60 -19.40
N CYS A 88 6.33 0.56 -18.86
CA CYS A 88 5.75 1.84 -19.22
C CYS A 88 6.84 2.90 -19.45
N LYS A 89 6.65 3.79 -20.41
CA LYS A 89 7.44 5.02 -20.59
C LYS A 89 6.51 6.20 -20.53
N ILE A 90 6.85 7.22 -19.75
CA ILE A 90 5.99 8.37 -19.48
C ILE A 90 6.82 9.65 -19.52
N ARG A 91 6.34 10.68 -20.22
CA ARG A 91 7.00 11.99 -20.30
C ARG A 91 5.99 13.13 -20.33
N ARG A 92 6.37 14.27 -19.73
CA ARG A 92 5.66 15.53 -19.90
C ARG A 92 6.14 16.23 -21.16
N THR A 93 5.21 16.77 -21.94
CA THR A 93 5.44 17.56 -23.15
C THR A 93 4.61 18.84 -23.09
N THR A 94 4.84 19.78 -24.01
CA THR A 94 4.04 21.02 -24.12
C THR A 94 2.56 20.77 -24.37
N GLU A 95 2.22 19.65 -25.01
CA GLU A 95 0.85 19.21 -25.31
C GLU A 95 0.23 18.39 -24.17
N GLY A 96 0.96 18.17 -23.07
CA GLY A 96 0.52 17.37 -21.92
C GLY A 96 1.36 16.11 -21.70
N VAL A 97 0.80 15.14 -20.98
CA VAL A 97 1.49 13.88 -20.65
C VAL A 97 1.37 12.91 -21.82
N LYS A 98 2.51 12.39 -22.31
CA LYS A 98 2.55 11.32 -23.31
C LYS A 98 3.12 10.05 -22.67
N TRP A 99 2.58 8.90 -23.04
CA TRP A 99 3.04 7.61 -22.54
C TRP A 99 3.05 6.53 -23.63
N GLN A 100 3.82 5.49 -23.36
CA GLN A 100 3.85 4.24 -24.09
C GLN A 100 3.75 3.11 -23.08
N ALA A 101 2.69 2.32 -23.17
CA ALA A 101 2.47 1.13 -22.37
C ALA A 101 1.78 0.08 -23.27
N PRO A 102 1.98 -1.22 -23.03
CA PRO A 102 1.19 -2.22 -23.73
C PRO A 102 -0.31 -2.04 -23.41
N PRO A 103 -1.20 -2.41 -24.34
CA PRO A 103 -2.63 -2.45 -24.04
C PRO A 103 -2.93 -3.54 -23.01
N ILE A 104 -4.04 -3.38 -22.30
CA ILE A 104 -4.63 -4.46 -21.49
C ILE A 104 -5.60 -5.22 -22.39
N LEU A 105 -5.19 -6.42 -22.80
CA LEU A 105 -5.96 -7.24 -23.71
C LEU A 105 -7.27 -7.74 -23.05
N PRO A 106 -8.36 -7.96 -23.78
CA PRO A 106 -9.62 -8.45 -23.20
C PRO A 106 -9.45 -9.73 -22.37
N GLU A 107 -8.63 -10.67 -22.84
CA GLU A 107 -8.32 -11.93 -22.17
C GLU A 107 -7.49 -11.76 -20.88
N GLU A 108 -6.80 -10.63 -20.72
CA GLU A 108 -6.08 -10.31 -19.48
C GLU A 108 -7.02 -9.82 -18.38
N ARG A 109 -8.26 -9.43 -18.71
CA ARG A 109 -9.24 -8.90 -17.75
C ARG A 109 -9.97 -10.05 -17.08
N ILE A 110 -9.63 -10.30 -15.82
CA ILE A 110 -10.21 -11.39 -15.04
C ILE A 110 -11.56 -10.99 -14.47
N LEU A 111 -11.59 -9.83 -13.81
CA LEU A 111 -12.81 -9.27 -13.24
C LEU A 111 -13.44 -8.41 -14.32
N GLY A 112 -14.59 -8.84 -14.85
CA GLY A 112 -15.29 -8.28 -16.01
C GLY A 112 -15.77 -6.83 -15.89
N TYR A 113 -15.13 -6.00 -15.05
CA TYR A 113 -15.38 -4.58 -14.93
C TYR A 113 -14.80 -3.79 -16.09
N LYS A 114 -15.62 -2.85 -16.55
CA LYS A 114 -15.32 -1.89 -17.60
C LYS A 114 -14.51 -0.70 -17.05
N SER A 115 -13.40 -0.93 -16.32
CA SER A 115 -12.43 0.15 -16.06
C SER A 115 -11.71 0.43 -17.40
N PHE A 116 -12.37 1.26 -18.21
CA PHE A 116 -12.29 1.36 -19.68
C PHE A 116 -10.96 1.83 -20.26
N SER A 117 -9.89 2.02 -19.48
CA SER A 117 -8.67 2.66 -20.02
C SER A 117 -8.03 1.80 -21.12
N GLY A 118 -8.21 0.48 -21.09
CA GLY A 118 -7.60 -0.46 -22.05
C GLY A 118 -6.07 -0.40 -22.05
N THR A 119 -5.48 0.28 -21.08
CA THR A 119 -4.08 0.69 -21.01
C THR A 119 -3.65 0.75 -19.56
N TYR A 120 -2.40 0.39 -19.27
CA TYR A 120 -1.85 0.46 -17.91
C TYR A 120 -1.61 1.91 -17.45
N VAL A 121 -1.28 2.81 -18.37
CA VAL A 121 -1.12 4.24 -18.06
C VAL A 121 -2.23 5.00 -18.77
N ASP A 122 -2.88 5.88 -18.02
CA ASP A 122 -3.98 6.71 -18.48
C ASP A 122 -3.93 8.06 -17.74
N LEU A 123 -4.89 8.95 -17.97
CA LEU A 123 -5.04 10.21 -17.25
C LEU A 123 -6.43 10.30 -16.64
N ILE A 124 -6.52 10.80 -15.40
CA ILE A 124 -7.79 11.34 -14.94
C ILE A 124 -7.99 12.67 -15.68
N LEU A 125 -9.19 12.89 -16.22
CA LEU A 125 -9.55 14.09 -16.97
C LEU A 125 -9.06 15.35 -16.24
N ASN A 126 -8.24 16.16 -16.91
CA ASN A 126 -7.68 17.42 -16.40
C ASN A 126 -6.79 17.32 -15.15
N SER A 127 -6.39 16.12 -14.71
CA SER A 127 -5.49 15.98 -13.55
C SER A 127 -4.06 16.44 -13.86
N GLY A 128 -3.61 16.29 -15.12
CA GLY A 128 -2.21 16.49 -15.48
C GLY A 128 -1.25 15.47 -14.85
N TYR A 129 -1.74 14.44 -14.15
CA TYR A 129 -0.95 13.38 -13.54
C TYR A 129 -1.23 12.03 -14.22
N PRO A 130 -0.20 11.34 -14.75
CA PRO A 130 -0.35 9.98 -15.23
C PRO A 130 -0.86 9.07 -14.11
N LYS A 131 -1.93 8.33 -14.42
CA LYS A 131 -2.55 7.30 -13.60
C LYS A 131 -2.02 5.95 -14.06
N LEU A 132 -1.31 5.25 -13.18
CA LEU A 132 -0.87 3.88 -13.40
C LEU A 132 -1.87 2.89 -12.76
N CYS A 133 -2.56 2.14 -13.61
CA CYS A 133 -3.50 1.09 -13.23
C CYS A 133 -2.72 -0.18 -12.86
N CYS A 134 -2.67 -0.54 -11.59
CA CYS A 134 -1.89 -1.71 -11.13
C CYS A 134 -2.70 -3.03 -11.16
N GLY A 135 -4.00 -2.96 -11.40
CA GLY A 135 -4.84 -4.15 -11.62
C GLY A 135 -5.09 -5.01 -10.37
N ILE A 136 -4.98 -4.42 -9.18
CA ILE A 136 -5.28 -5.08 -7.91
C ILE A 136 -6.51 -4.41 -7.31
N ARG A 137 -7.48 -5.22 -6.90
CA ARG A 137 -8.65 -4.78 -6.15
C ARG A 137 -8.51 -5.22 -4.71
N PHE A 138 -8.79 -4.31 -3.78
CA PHE A 138 -8.84 -4.58 -2.35
C PHE A 138 -10.27 -4.48 -1.85
N TYR A 139 -10.62 -5.32 -0.88
CA TYR A 139 -11.85 -5.26 -0.10
C TYR A 139 -11.50 -5.03 1.37
N TYR A 140 -12.12 -4.04 1.99
CA TYR A 140 -11.83 -3.64 3.36
C TYR A 140 -13.11 -3.26 4.10
N PRO A 141 -13.21 -3.50 5.42
CA PRO A 141 -14.41 -3.13 6.17
C PRO A 141 -14.69 -1.63 6.06
N LYS A 142 -15.97 -1.24 5.94
CA LYS A 142 -16.41 0.17 5.75
C LYS A 142 -15.85 1.16 6.79
N GLN A 143 -15.53 0.67 7.99
CA GLN A 143 -14.97 1.45 9.09
C GLN A 143 -13.44 1.66 9.01
N VAL A 144 -12.77 0.99 8.08
CA VAL A 144 -11.33 1.10 7.85
C VAL A 144 -11.07 2.09 6.72
N GLY A 145 -10.18 3.05 6.94
CA GLY A 145 -9.63 3.84 5.84
C GLY A 145 -8.51 3.06 5.17
N LEU A 146 -8.39 3.12 3.85
CA LEU A 146 -7.16 2.76 3.15
C LEU A 146 -6.52 4.02 2.55
N MET A 147 -5.20 3.99 2.40
CA MET A 147 -4.46 5.07 1.76
C MET A 147 -3.38 4.50 0.85
N MET A 148 -3.28 5.09 -0.33
CA MET A 148 -2.15 4.88 -1.23
C MET A 148 -1.10 5.93 -0.93
N LYS A 149 0.14 5.49 -0.70
CA LYS A 149 1.28 6.36 -0.40
C LYS A 149 2.46 6.04 -1.29
N ASP A 150 3.39 6.98 -1.33
CA ASP A 150 4.69 6.71 -1.90
C ASP A 150 5.44 5.68 -1.05
N VAL A 151 6.40 4.99 -1.67
CA VAL A 151 7.29 4.08 -0.96
C VAL A 151 8.10 4.89 0.07
N PRO A 152 8.01 4.56 1.38
CA PRO A 152 8.77 5.23 2.42
C PRO A 152 10.27 5.11 2.13
N ASN A 153 11.03 6.15 2.44
CA ASN A 153 12.49 6.16 2.27
C ASN A 153 12.97 5.77 0.86
N HIS A 154 12.15 5.97 -0.18
CA HIS A 154 12.52 5.58 -1.54
C HIS A 154 13.80 6.28 -2.03
N PHE A 155 14.18 7.42 -1.48
CA PHE A 155 15.43 8.09 -1.82
C PHE A 155 16.67 7.29 -1.41
N TYR A 156 16.56 6.39 -0.43
CA TYR A 156 17.62 5.44 -0.07
C TYR A 156 17.58 4.17 -0.91
N HIS A 157 16.39 3.62 -1.16
CA HIS A 157 16.24 2.32 -1.81
C HIS A 157 16.12 2.39 -3.34
N TYR A 158 15.67 3.53 -3.86
CA TYR A 158 15.39 3.79 -5.28
C TYR A 158 15.85 5.21 -5.67
N PRO A 159 17.15 5.52 -5.52
CA PRO A 159 17.68 6.88 -5.75
C PRO A 159 17.46 7.37 -7.20
N ASP A 160 17.37 6.45 -8.16
CA ASP A 160 17.14 6.76 -9.58
C ASP A 160 15.66 6.95 -9.93
N ARG A 161 14.75 6.76 -8.97
CA ARG A 161 13.32 6.91 -9.21
C ARG A 161 12.99 8.33 -9.63
N THR A 162 12.20 8.44 -10.68
CA THR A 162 11.95 9.71 -11.40
C THR A 162 10.57 10.29 -11.17
N PHE A 163 9.84 9.76 -10.20
CA PHE A 163 8.47 10.14 -9.90
C PHE A 163 8.17 9.94 -8.42
N PHE A 164 7.17 10.67 -7.95
CA PHE A 164 6.53 10.46 -6.66
C PHE A 164 5.10 10.00 -6.84
N VAL A 165 4.54 9.34 -5.84
CA VAL A 165 3.08 9.16 -5.77
C VAL A 165 2.48 10.47 -5.29
N TRP A 166 1.49 11.01 -6.01
CA TRP A 166 0.72 12.14 -5.52
C TRP A 166 -0.18 11.67 -4.37
N GLU A 167 0.21 12.00 -3.15
CA GLU A 167 -0.52 11.72 -1.92
C GLU A 167 -1.59 12.79 -1.71
N GLY A 168 -2.85 12.41 -1.54
CA GLY A 168 -3.95 13.36 -1.36
C GLY A 168 -5.31 12.78 -1.70
N ILE A 169 -5.36 11.77 -2.57
CA ILE A 169 -6.58 10.99 -2.79
C ILE A 169 -6.70 9.95 -1.66
N LYS A 170 -7.61 10.19 -0.72
CA LYS A 170 -8.14 9.09 0.10
C LYS A 170 -8.73 8.07 -0.87
N THR A 171 -8.42 6.79 -0.72
CA THR A 171 -9.00 5.72 -1.56
C THR A 171 -10.53 5.76 -1.57
N GLN A 172 -11.13 6.38 -0.54
CA GLN A 172 -12.56 6.69 -0.46
C GLN A 172 -13.11 7.48 -1.67
N GLU A 173 -12.32 8.22 -2.45
CA GLU A 173 -12.84 8.88 -3.66
C GLU A 173 -12.93 7.93 -4.88
N TYR A 174 -12.29 6.76 -4.82
CA TYR A 174 -12.53 5.65 -5.75
C TYR A 174 -13.74 4.78 -5.36
N LYS A 175 -14.64 5.27 -4.49
CA LYS A 175 -15.91 4.65 -4.04
C LYS A 175 -16.90 4.25 -5.16
N ARG A 176 -16.52 4.42 -6.43
CA ARG A 176 -17.25 3.86 -7.57
C ARG A 176 -16.86 2.43 -7.89
N THR A 177 -15.80 1.88 -7.29
CA THR A 177 -15.50 0.44 -7.41
C THR A 177 -16.54 -0.31 -6.57
N PRO A 178 -17.48 -1.03 -7.21
CA PRO A 178 -18.51 -1.74 -6.47
C PRO A 178 -17.92 -3.01 -5.83
N ASN A 179 -18.49 -3.37 -4.68
CA ASN A 179 -18.25 -4.68 -4.09
C ASN A 179 -19.01 -5.75 -4.91
N MET A 180 -18.29 -6.76 -5.37
CA MET A 180 -18.84 -7.84 -6.22
C MET A 180 -19.44 -8.99 -5.43
N TYR A 181 -19.22 -9.00 -4.14
CA TYR A 181 -19.49 -10.13 -3.28
C TYR A 181 -20.61 -9.80 -2.32
N GLU A 182 -21.75 -10.45 -2.51
CA GLU A 182 -22.91 -10.33 -1.61
C GLU A 182 -22.58 -10.80 -0.19
N TRP A 183 -21.59 -11.70 -0.03
CA TRP A 183 -21.13 -12.21 1.27
C TRP A 183 -20.23 -11.23 2.04
N LEU A 184 -19.84 -10.10 1.43
CA LEU A 184 -19.08 -9.03 2.07
C LEU A 184 -19.92 -7.73 2.21
N PRO A 185 -21.13 -7.77 2.79
CA PRO A 185 -22.04 -6.62 2.76
C PRO A 185 -21.48 -5.38 3.48
N ASP A 186 -20.56 -5.56 4.42
CA ASP A 186 -19.94 -4.51 5.23
C ASP A 186 -18.53 -4.11 4.79
N TYR A 187 -18.16 -4.49 3.56
CA TYR A 187 -16.88 -4.12 2.97
C TYR A 187 -17.07 -3.14 1.81
N ASP A 188 -16.17 -2.17 1.76
CA ASP A 188 -15.92 -1.34 0.60
C ASP A 188 -14.85 -2.00 -0.28
N ALA A 189 -14.86 -1.66 -1.58
CA ALA A 189 -13.86 -2.10 -2.54
C ALA A 189 -13.16 -0.91 -3.19
N PHE A 190 -11.89 -1.07 -3.55
CA PHE A 190 -11.20 -0.11 -4.42
C PHE A 190 -10.14 -0.78 -5.28
N THR A 191 -9.87 -0.20 -6.44
CA THR A 191 -8.81 -0.64 -7.35
C THR A 191 -7.56 0.23 -7.15
N SER A 192 -6.39 -0.38 -6.99
CA SER A 192 -5.12 0.33 -6.82
C SER A 192 -4.71 1.05 -8.10
N ASN A 193 -4.87 2.36 -8.12
CA ASN A 193 -4.48 3.25 -9.20
C ASN A 193 -3.61 4.37 -8.61
N PHE A 194 -2.36 4.45 -9.02
CA PHE A 194 -1.43 5.44 -8.50
C PHE A 194 -1.33 6.62 -9.45
N LEU A 195 -1.48 7.84 -8.91
CA LEU A 195 -1.20 9.07 -9.65
C LEU A 195 0.27 9.43 -9.47
N LEU A 196 0.97 9.62 -10.58
CA LEU A 196 2.41 9.79 -10.60
C LEU A 196 2.79 11.25 -10.86
N GLN A 197 3.46 11.87 -9.90
CA GLN A 197 4.10 13.16 -10.08
C GLN A 197 5.52 12.96 -10.64
N LEU A 198 5.65 13.09 -11.96
CA LEU A 198 6.95 12.94 -12.63
C LEU A 198 7.85 14.15 -12.40
N THR A 199 9.13 13.90 -12.09
CA THR A 199 10.19 14.93 -12.02
C THR A 199 10.96 15.06 -13.33
N LYS A 200 11.05 13.96 -14.10
CA LYS A 200 11.69 13.88 -15.43
C LYS A 200 11.05 12.75 -16.25
N PRO A 201 11.38 12.60 -17.55
CA PRO A 201 10.94 11.44 -18.32
C PRO A 201 11.25 10.14 -17.57
N THR A 202 10.25 9.28 -17.48
CA THR A 202 10.20 8.13 -16.56
C THR A 202 10.03 6.85 -17.36
N THR A 203 10.85 5.84 -17.06
CA THR A 203 10.63 4.47 -17.51
C THR A 203 10.37 3.61 -16.29
N ILE A 204 9.29 2.85 -16.31
CA ILE A 204 8.89 1.89 -15.29
C ILE A 204 8.94 0.52 -15.93
N LYS A 205 9.59 -0.44 -15.26
CA LYS A 205 9.60 -1.84 -15.66
C LYS A 205 8.55 -2.62 -14.90
N ARG A 206 8.04 -3.68 -15.50
CA ARG A 206 7.19 -4.64 -14.81
C ARG A 206 7.93 -5.16 -13.57
N GLY A 207 7.26 -5.16 -12.42
CA GLY A 207 7.85 -5.51 -11.14
C GLY A 207 8.48 -4.34 -10.37
N ASP A 208 8.66 -3.18 -10.98
CA ASP A 208 9.17 -2.01 -10.26
C ASP A 208 8.20 -1.60 -9.14
N PRO A 209 8.72 -1.20 -7.97
CA PRO A 209 7.89 -0.73 -6.87
C PRO A 209 7.28 0.63 -7.20
N ILE A 210 5.96 0.73 -7.10
CA ILE A 210 5.21 1.94 -7.44
C ILE A 210 4.86 2.74 -6.19
N GLY A 211 4.35 2.07 -5.18
CA GLY A 211 3.82 2.70 -3.99
C GLY A 211 3.31 1.65 -3.03
N ILE A 212 2.72 2.09 -1.94
CA ILE A 212 2.18 1.21 -0.91
C ILE A 212 0.70 1.49 -0.70
N VAL A 213 -0.05 0.45 -0.33
CA VAL A 213 -1.40 0.56 0.22
C VAL A 213 -1.31 0.27 1.70
N VAL A 214 -1.83 1.15 2.54
CA VAL A 214 -1.80 1.00 4.00
C VAL A 214 -3.19 1.23 4.59
N PRO A 215 -3.59 0.45 5.61
CA PRO A 215 -4.77 0.78 6.39
C PRO A 215 -4.48 2.02 7.23
N VAL A 216 -5.33 3.02 7.07
CA VAL A 216 -5.41 4.20 7.92
C VAL A 216 -6.51 3.96 8.91
N MET A 217 -6.09 3.57 10.11
CA MET A 217 -6.95 3.55 11.27
C MET A 217 -6.76 4.80 12.09
N LEU A 218 -7.87 5.35 12.57
CA LEU A 218 -7.85 5.96 13.90
C LEU A 218 -7.64 4.79 14.89
N PRO A 219 -6.70 4.91 15.82
CA PRO A 219 -5.83 3.82 16.28
C PRO A 219 -6.54 2.70 17.07
N LYS A 220 -6.52 1.40 16.63
CA LYS A 220 -6.63 0.16 17.46
C LYS A 220 -6.06 -1.12 16.75
N GLN A 221 -5.52 -2.10 17.48
CA GLN A 221 -4.65 -3.23 17.02
C GLN A 221 -5.25 -4.25 16.03
N PHE A 222 -4.40 -5.01 15.28
CA PHE A 222 -4.81 -6.10 14.38
C PHE A 222 -3.91 -7.35 14.42
N ALA A 223 -4.45 -8.48 13.96
CA ALA A 223 -3.68 -9.66 13.53
C ALA A 223 -4.22 -10.24 12.19
N LEU A 224 -3.41 -11.07 11.50
CA LEU A 224 -3.65 -11.53 10.12
C LEU A 224 -3.76 -13.07 10.07
N GLU A 225 -4.72 -13.59 9.30
CA GLU A 225 -4.86 -15.04 9.06
C GLU A 225 -5.08 -15.37 7.57
N GLU A 226 -4.59 -16.54 7.17
CA GLU A 226 -4.69 -17.08 5.81
C GLU A 226 -5.96 -17.94 5.67
N LEU A 227 -6.72 -17.72 4.60
CA LEU A 227 -7.97 -18.44 4.36
C LEU A 227 -7.69 -19.87 3.87
N LYS A 228 -8.10 -20.88 4.67
CA LYS A 228 -8.07 -22.30 4.28
C LYS A 228 -9.51 -22.78 4.02
N ARG A 229 -9.68 -23.35 2.83
CA ARG A 229 -10.89 -23.70 2.04
C ARG A 229 -12.10 -24.40 2.71
N PRO A 230 -13.25 -24.49 2.00
CA PRO A 230 -13.53 -24.05 0.60
C PRO A 230 -14.49 -22.87 0.45
#